data_AF-A0A7S0ANM2-F1
#
_entry.id   AF-A0A7S0ANM2-F1
#
_cell.length_a   1.000
_cell.length_b   1.000
_cell.length_c   1.000
_cell.angle_alpha   90.00
_cell.angle_beta   90.00
_cell.angle_gamma   90.00
#
_symmetry.space_group_name_H-M   'P 1'
#
loop_
_entity.id
_entity.type
_entity.pdbx_description
1 polymer ?
#
loop_
_entity_poly.entity_id
_entity_poly.type
_entity_poly.pdbx_seq_one_letter_code
_entity_poly.pdbx_strand_id
1 'polypeptide(L)'
;DNSVRRAALIALSKLDAAVLAPHTEAIARCLDDADWCVRNEGLDALRKLGTSALAPHVAAIACCLRDGDEYVRRASLTALGELEPAALAPHVGAIARCLGDGHLVVRKASLDALQKL
;
A
#
# COMPACT_ATOMS: atom_id res chain seq x y z
N ASP A 1 -21.97 2.31 3.55
CA ASP A 1 -22.12 1.45 2.37
C ASP A 1 -20.76 1.31 1.69
N ASN A 2 -20.32 0.08 1.38
CA ASN A 2 -19.04 -0.18 0.72
C ASN A 2 -18.95 0.49 -0.65
N SER A 3 -20.07 0.57 -1.38
CA SER A 3 -20.17 1.20 -2.70
C SER A 3 -19.89 2.70 -2.61
N VAL A 4 -20.38 3.36 -1.56
CA VAL A 4 -20.15 4.80 -1.33
C VAL A 4 -18.70 5.07 -0.95
N ARG A 5 -18.10 4.25 -0.08
CA ARG A 5 -16.67 4.40 0.31
C ARG A 5 -15.75 4.15 -0.88
N ARG A 6 -16.01 3.12 -1.68
CA ARG A 6 -15.29 2.83 -2.92
C ARG A 6 -15.45 3.96 -3.94
N ALA A 7 -16.66 4.46 -4.17
CA ALA A 7 -16.90 5.56 -5.10
C ALA A 7 -16.19 6.84 -4.66
N ALA A 8 -16.17 7.13 -3.35
CA ALA A 8 -15.43 8.24 -2.80
C ALA A 8 -13.93 8.08 -3.05
N LEU A 9 -13.36 6.90 -2.83
CA LEU A 9 -11.93 6.68 -3.03
C LEU A 9 -11.52 6.71 -4.51
N ILE A 10 -12.37 6.17 -5.40
CA ILE A 10 -12.19 6.30 -6.85
C ILE A 10 -12.27 7.78 -7.26
N ALA A 11 -13.22 8.55 -6.73
CA ALA A 11 -13.32 9.97 -7.02
C ALA A 11 -12.09 10.74 -6.51
N LEU A 12 -11.62 10.44 -5.30
CA LEU A 12 -10.39 10.98 -4.74
C LEU A 12 -9.20 10.63 -5.63
N SER A 13 -9.07 9.39 -6.10
CA SER A 13 -7.96 8.94 -6.97
C SER A 13 -7.88 9.66 -8.33
N LYS A 14 -8.94 10.39 -8.72
CA LYS A 14 -9.03 11.19 -9.94
C LYS A 14 -8.72 12.67 -9.70
N LEU A 15 -8.55 13.09 -8.44
CA LEU A 15 -8.17 14.45 -8.09
C LEU A 15 -6.65 14.61 -8.21
N ASP A 16 -6.22 15.85 -8.47
CA ASP A 16 -4.80 16.18 -8.53
C ASP A 16 -4.10 15.88 -7.20
N ALA A 17 -2.86 15.41 -7.28
CA ALA A 17 -2.05 15.07 -6.12
C ALA A 17 -1.94 16.22 -5.10
N ALA A 18 -1.93 17.47 -5.57
CA ALA A 18 -1.91 18.66 -4.72
C ALA A 18 -3.17 18.80 -3.83
N VAL A 19 -4.33 18.35 -4.32
CA VAL A 19 -5.60 18.38 -3.56
C VAL A 19 -5.65 17.27 -2.52
N LEU A 20 -5.02 16.13 -2.79
CA LEU A 20 -5.03 14.96 -1.93
C LEU A 20 -3.93 14.94 -0.88
N ALA A 21 -2.84 15.67 -1.09
CA ALA A 21 -1.71 15.73 -0.16
C ALA A 21 -2.09 16.09 1.30
N PRO A 22 -3.05 16.99 1.58
CA PRO A 22 -3.50 17.25 2.96
C PRO A 22 -4.30 16.11 3.59
N HIS A 23 -4.74 15.13 2.80
CA HIS A 23 -5.66 14.07 3.20
C HIS A 23 -5.00 12.69 3.28
N THR A 24 -3.67 12.60 3.26
CA THR A 24 -2.94 11.32 3.32
C THR A 24 -3.33 10.48 4.54
N GLU A 25 -3.55 11.12 5.70
CA GLU A 25 -4.03 10.44 6.91
C GLU A 25 -5.42 9.80 6.73
N ALA A 26 -6.33 10.48 6.04
CA ALA A 26 -7.66 9.92 5.77
C ALA A 26 -7.58 8.77 4.76
N ILE A 27 -6.70 8.87 3.77
CA ILE A 27 -6.43 7.80 2.80
C ILE A 27 -5.77 6.60 3.50
N ALA A 28 -4.86 6.84 4.45
CA ALA A 28 -4.21 5.78 5.22
C ALA A 28 -5.21 4.99 6.08
N ARG A 29 -6.29 5.61 6.57
CA ARG A 29 -7.37 4.88 7.27
C ARG A 29 -8.09 3.87 6.39
N CYS A 30 -8.06 4.05 5.07
CA CYS A 30 -8.67 3.10 4.14
C CYS A 30 -7.90 1.78 4.07
N LEU A 31 -6.66 1.73 4.57
CA LEU A 31 -5.86 0.50 4.69
C LEU A 31 -6.44 -0.51 5.69
N ASP A 32 -7.31 -0.05 6.60
CA ASP A 32 -8.00 -0.89 7.58
C ASP A 32 -9.49 -1.12 7.22
N ASP A 33 -9.93 -0.76 6.01
CA ASP A 33 -11.32 -0.96 5.59
C ASP A 33 -11.67 -2.45 5.48
N ALA A 34 -12.91 -2.81 5.79
CA ALA A 34 -13.40 -4.18 5.66
C ALA A 34 -13.37 -4.69 4.20
N ASP A 35 -13.55 -3.79 3.22
CA ASP A 35 -13.54 -4.11 1.80
C ASP A 35 -12.10 -4.07 1.24
N TRP A 36 -11.63 -5.20 0.70
CA TRP A 36 -10.29 -5.31 0.11
C TRP A 36 -10.06 -4.35 -1.05
N CYS A 37 -11.11 -4.03 -1.82
CA CYS A 37 -11.02 -3.05 -2.89
C CYS A 37 -10.65 -1.67 -2.34
N VAL A 38 -11.25 -1.28 -1.21
CA VAL A 38 -10.99 0.02 -0.57
C VAL A 38 -9.56 0.06 -0.03
N ARG A 39 -9.07 -1.04 0.56
CA ARG A 39 -7.67 -1.16 1.00
C ARG A 39 -6.68 -1.04 -0.15
N ASN A 40 -6.91 -1.75 -1.26
CA ASN A 40 -6.07 -1.69 -2.45
C ASN A 40 -6.03 -0.26 -3.04
N GLU A 41 -7.19 0.36 -3.19
CA GLU A 41 -7.29 1.73 -3.73
C GLU A 41 -6.63 2.75 -2.79
N GLY A 42 -6.67 2.54 -1.46
CA GLY A 42 -5.94 3.36 -0.49
C GLY A 42 -4.43 3.31 -0.70
N LEU A 43 -3.88 2.11 -0.93
CA LEU A 43 -2.45 1.94 -1.25
C LEU A 43 -2.10 2.62 -2.58
N ASP A 44 -2.89 2.42 -3.62
CA ASP A 44 -2.65 3.03 -4.93
C ASP A 44 -2.77 4.55 -4.88
N ALA A 45 -3.69 5.11 -4.09
CA ALA A 45 -3.80 6.54 -3.86
C ALA A 45 -2.54 7.10 -3.18
N LEU A 46 -2.08 6.50 -2.08
CA LEU A 46 -0.85 6.94 -1.40
C LEU A 46 0.37 6.89 -2.33
N ARG A 47 0.50 5.83 -3.14
CA ARG A 47 1.58 5.71 -4.14
C ARG A 47 1.55 6.82 -5.18
N LYS A 48 0.37 7.15 -5.72
CA LYS A 48 0.21 8.24 -6.70
C LYS A 48 0.60 9.61 -6.14
N LEU A 49 0.50 9.81 -4.82
CA LEU A 49 0.95 11.03 -4.14
C LEU A 49 2.48 11.06 -3.92
N GLY A 50 3.15 9.93 -4.13
CA GLY A 50 4.58 9.80 -4.06
C GLY A 50 5.11 9.44 -2.67
N THR A 51 6.44 9.36 -2.59
CA THR A 51 7.15 8.87 -1.39
C THR A 51 6.91 9.72 -0.15
N SER A 52 6.66 11.03 -0.30
CA SER A 52 6.32 11.93 0.80
C SER A 52 4.99 11.58 1.48
N ALA A 53 4.03 11.01 0.74
CA ALA A 53 2.77 10.51 1.27
C ALA A 53 2.91 9.10 1.84
N LEU A 54 3.79 8.27 1.28
CA LEU A 54 4.02 6.90 1.75
C LEU A 54 4.82 6.85 3.06
N ALA A 55 5.86 7.66 3.19
CA ALA A 55 6.82 7.56 4.29
C ALA A 55 6.20 7.67 5.70
N PRO A 56 5.25 8.59 5.97
CA PRO A 56 4.59 8.67 7.27
C PRO A 56 3.75 7.43 7.63
N HIS A 57 3.32 6.66 6.62
CA HIS A 57 2.39 5.55 6.76
C HIS A 57 3.04 4.19 6.51
N VAL A 58 4.38 4.11 6.48
CA VAL A 58 5.13 2.88 6.17
C VAL A 58 4.73 1.70 7.05
N ALA A 59 4.46 1.94 8.34
CA ALA A 59 4.03 0.88 9.27
C ALA A 59 2.64 0.33 8.93
N ALA A 60 1.69 1.21 8.58
CA ALA A 60 0.35 0.82 8.16
C ALA A 60 0.39 0.06 6.83
N ILE A 61 1.17 0.56 5.87
CA ILE A 61 1.41 -0.12 4.59
C ILE A 61 2.02 -1.51 4.83
N ALA A 62 3.00 -1.63 5.73
CA ALA A 62 3.62 -2.91 6.06
C ALA A 62 2.66 -3.90 6.76
N CYS A 63 1.64 -3.41 7.49
CA CYS A 63 0.60 -4.28 8.03
C CYS A 63 -0.19 -4.98 6.92
N CYS A 64 -0.43 -4.31 5.78
CA CYS A 64 -1.10 -4.88 4.61
C CYS A 64 -0.33 -6.04 3.95
N LEU A 65 0.92 -6.32 4.32
CA LEU A 65 1.65 -7.52 3.87
C LEU A 65 1.03 -8.82 4.37
N ARG A 66 0.21 -8.76 5.43
CA ARG A 66 -0.52 -9.90 5.99
C ARG A 66 -1.99 -9.91 5.62
N ASP A 67 -2.39 -9.09 4.64
CA ASP A 67 -3.79 -9.00 4.22
C ASP A 67 -4.30 -10.34 3.67
N GLY A 68 -5.59 -10.61 3.86
CA GLY A 68 -6.23 -11.82 3.30
C GLY A 68 -6.27 -11.83 1.78
N ASP A 69 -6.30 -10.65 1.15
CA ASP A 69 -6.41 -10.47 -0.30
C ASP A 69 -5.04 -10.25 -0.95
N GLU A 70 -4.74 -11.00 -2.01
CA GLU A 70 -3.45 -10.96 -2.69
C GLU A 70 -3.19 -9.64 -3.45
N TYR A 71 -4.24 -8.95 -3.90
CA TYR A 71 -4.08 -7.65 -4.55
C TYR A 71 -3.60 -6.61 -3.55
N VAL A 72 -4.16 -6.62 -2.34
CA VAL A 72 -3.72 -5.74 -1.24
C VAL A 72 -2.28 -6.05 -0.83
N ARG A 73 -1.92 -7.32 -0.65
CA ARG A 73 -0.53 -7.71 -0.32
C ARG A 73 0.47 -7.26 -1.39
N ARG A 74 0.14 -7.45 -2.67
CA ARG A 74 0.97 -7.02 -3.81
C ARG A 74 1.09 -5.50 -3.87
N ALA A 75 -0.02 -4.77 -3.69
CA ALA A 75 -0.01 -3.31 -3.70
C ALA A 75 0.85 -2.76 -2.55
N SER A 76 0.80 -3.39 -1.38
CA SER A 76 1.63 -3.04 -0.23
C SER A 76 3.12 -3.22 -0.53
N LEU A 77 3.52 -4.38 -1.08
CA LEU A 77 4.91 -4.61 -1.49
C LEU A 77 5.39 -3.59 -2.53
N THR A 78 4.52 -3.23 -3.47
CA THR A 78 4.86 -2.27 -4.51
C THR A 78 5.02 -0.87 -3.92
N ALA A 79 4.15 -0.47 -2.99
CA ALA A 79 4.23 0.80 -2.27
C ALA A 79 5.51 0.89 -1.43
N LEU A 80 5.84 -0.17 -0.68
CA LEU A 80 7.08 -0.25 0.08
C LEU A 80 8.30 -0.15 -0.85
N GLY A 81 8.29 -0.85 -1.99
CA GLY A 81 9.39 -0.80 -2.95
C GLY A 81 9.62 0.56 -3.64
N GLU A 82 8.78 1.57 -3.40
CA GLU A 82 9.01 2.96 -3.85
C GLU A 82 9.73 3.81 -2.79
N LEU A 83 9.81 3.33 -1.55
CA LEU A 83 10.49 4.03 -0.46
C LEU A 83 12.00 3.72 -0.45
N GLU A 84 12.76 4.63 0.14
CA GLU A 84 14.20 4.46 0.36
C GLU A 84 14.50 3.26 1.27
N PRO A 85 15.62 2.54 1.07
CA PRO A 85 15.96 1.34 1.84
C PRO A 85 15.93 1.53 3.37
N ALA A 86 16.30 2.72 3.84
CA ALA A 86 16.27 3.07 5.27
C ALA A 86 14.87 2.96 5.88
N ALA A 87 13.81 3.29 5.12
CA ALA A 87 12.43 3.17 5.57
C ALA A 87 11.96 1.71 5.60
N LEU A 88 12.59 0.84 4.82
CA LEU A 88 12.24 -0.57 4.69
C LEU A 88 12.97 -1.48 5.68
N ALA A 89 14.11 -1.04 6.22
CA ALA A 89 14.92 -1.80 7.16
C ALA A 89 14.11 -2.43 8.34
N PRO A 90 13.14 -1.75 8.99
CA PRO A 90 12.34 -2.35 10.05
C PRO A 90 11.38 -3.45 9.56
N HIS A 91 11.08 -3.48 8.26
CA HIS A 91 10.04 -4.32 7.66
C HIS A 91 10.60 -5.44 6.78
N VAL A 92 11.92 -5.56 6.62
CA VAL A 92 12.57 -6.59 5.79
C VAL A 92 12.10 -7.99 6.14
N GLY A 93 11.98 -8.32 7.44
CA GLY A 93 11.49 -9.63 7.86
C GLY A 93 10.03 -9.89 7.45
N ALA A 94 9.19 -8.85 7.36
CA ALA A 94 7.82 -8.99 6.85
C ALA A 94 7.82 -9.15 5.33
N ILE A 95 8.60 -8.33 4.61
CA ILE A 95 8.75 -8.42 3.15
C ILE A 95 9.29 -9.80 2.74
N ALA A 96 10.31 -10.33 3.44
CA ALA A 96 10.90 -11.63 3.16
C ALA A 96 9.95 -12.81 3.35
N ARG A 97 9.00 -12.72 4.31
CA ARG A 97 7.97 -13.75 4.46
C ARG A 97 7.07 -13.86 3.23
N CYS A 98 6.86 -12.77 2.49
CA CYS A 98 6.06 -12.77 1.27
C CYS A 98 6.72 -13.54 0.10
N LEU A 99 8.00 -13.94 0.20
CA LEU A 99 8.62 -14.89 -0.75
C LEU A 99 7.97 -16.28 -0.68
N GLY A 100 7.35 -16.62 0.46
CA GLY A 100 6.58 -17.84 0.65
C GLY A 100 5.08 -17.72 0.35
N ASP A 101 4.62 -16.58 -0.20
CA ASP A 101 3.20 -16.38 -0.48
C ASP A 101 2.65 -17.39 -1.49
N GLY A 102 1.39 -17.80 -1.32
CA GLY A 102 0.72 -18.72 -2.24
C GLY A 102 0.56 -18.17 -3.66
N HIS A 103 0.61 -16.85 -3.83
CA HIS A 103 0.41 -16.19 -5.12
C HIS A 103 1.75 -15.76 -5.74
N LEU A 104 1.99 -16.19 -6.98
CA LEU A 104 3.22 -15.86 -7.71
C LEU A 104 3.46 -14.35 -7.82
N VAL A 105 2.42 -13.56 -8.00
CA VAL A 105 2.52 -12.10 -8.14
C VAL A 105 3.02 -11.42 -6.86
N VAL A 106 2.64 -11.95 -5.69
CA VAL A 106 3.10 -11.44 -4.38
C VAL A 106 4.55 -11.84 -4.15
N ARG A 107 4.93 -13.09 -4.47
CA ARG A 107 6.33 -13.54 -4.37
C ARG A 107 7.29 -12.72 -5.23
N LYS A 108 6.89 -12.40 -6.47
CA LYS A 108 7.68 -11.54 -7.37
C LYS A 108 7.83 -10.14 -6.81
N ALA A 109 6.74 -9.50 -6.39
CA ALA A 109 6.78 -8.17 -5.79
C ALA A 109 7.65 -8.12 -4.52
N SER A 110 7.66 -9.20 -3.74
CA SER A 110 8.53 -9.35 -2.56
C SER A 110 10.00 -9.41 -2.96
N LEU A 111 10.35 -10.23 -3.95
CA LEU A 111 11.70 -10.31 -4.47
C LEU A 111 12.17 -8.94 -5.01
N ASP A 112 11.34 -8.28 -5.80
CA ASP A 112 11.65 -6.96 -6.38
C ASP A 112 11.87 -5.89 -5.29
N ALA A 113 11.06 -5.92 -4.22
CA ALA A 113 11.23 -5.03 -3.08
C ALA A 113 12.53 -5.31 -2.30
N LEU A 114 12.91 -6.58 -2.15
CA LEU A 114 14.15 -6.96 -1.47
C LEU A 114 15.40 -6.65 -2.29
N GLN A 115 15.33 -6.70 -3.62
CA GLN A 115 16.46 -6.36 -4.51
C GLN A 115 16.84 -4.88 -4.45
N LYS A 116 15.95 -4.03 -3.95
CA LYS A 116 16.17 -2.58 -3.80
C LYS A 116 16.82 -2.20 -2.47
N LEU A 117 16.88 -3.11 -1.50
CA LEU A 117 17.54 -2.93 -0.21
C LEU A 117 19.06 -3.03 -0.34
#